data_AF-A0A841AP93-F1
#
_entry.id   AF-A0A841AP93-F1
#
_cell.length_a   1.000
_cell.length_b   1.000
_cell.length_c   1.000
_cell.angle_alpha   90.00
_cell.angle_beta   90.00
_cell.angle_gamma   90.00
#
_symmetry.space_group_name_H-M   'P 1'
#
loop_
_entity.id
_entity.type
_entity.pdbx_description
1 polymer ?
#
loop_
_entity_poly.entity_id
_entity_poly.type
_entity_poly.pdbx_seq_one_letter_code
_entity_poly.pdbx_strand_id
1 'polypeptide(L)' 'MTTRAIAEAIGQRLGLPTSSVAPDAAADHFGWIGMFFGLPMAASSTITRHKLGWTPTGPTLLEDIADGPYFAV' A
#
# COMPACT_ATOMS: atom_id res chain seq x y z
N MET A 1 3.67 7.50 1.23
CA MET A 1 3.88 6.13 0.72
C MET A 1 3.06 5.96 -0.55
N THR A 2 3.63 5.36 -1.59
CA THR A 2 2.96 5.19 -2.89
C THR A 2 2.46 3.75 -3.05
N THR A 3 1.45 3.55 -3.89
CA THR A 3 0.98 2.20 -4.28
C THR A 3 2.07 1.39 -4.98
N ARG A 4 2.94 2.06 -5.75
CA ARG A 4 4.16 1.47 -6.33
C ARG A 4 5.06 0.83 -5.26
N ALA A 5 5.37 1.55 -4.18
CA ALA A 5 6.26 1.04 -3.14
C ALA A 5 5.69 -0.21 -2.43
N ILE A 6 4.36 -0.26 -2.25
CA ILE A 6 3.67 -1.43 -1.69
C ILE A 6 3.80 -2.62 -2.64
N ALA A 7 3.52 -2.42 -3.94
CA ALA A 7 3.64 -3.49 -4.94
C ALA A 7 5.08 -4.04 -5.02
N GLU A 8 6.09 -3.16 -5.04
CA GLU A 8 7.51 -3.53 -5.07
C GLU A 8 7.92 -4.32 -3.83
N ALA A 9 7.49 -3.91 -2.63
CA ALA A 9 7.78 -4.64 -1.40
C ALA A 9 7.18 -6.06 -1.40
N ILE A 10 5.93 -6.21 -1.85
CA ILE A 10 5.28 -7.52 -1.99
C ILE A 10 6.01 -8.38 -3.04
N GLY A 11 6.30 -7.82 -4.22
CA GLY A 11 7.00 -8.51 -5.29
C GLY A 11 8.38 -9.02 -4.85
N GLN A 12 9.13 -8.20 -4.12
CA GLN A 12 10.43 -8.59 -3.56
C GLN A 12 10.30 -9.77 -2.58
N ARG A 13 9.31 -9.76 -1.69
CA ARG A 13 9.10 -10.86 -0.72
C ARG A 13 8.69 -12.16 -1.38
N LEU A 14 7.97 -12.09 -2.50
CA LEU A 14 7.52 -13.26 -3.26
C LEU A 14 8.49 -13.68 -4.38
N GLY A 15 9.54 -12.91 -4.65
CA GLY A 15 10.42 -13.14 -5.80
C GLY A 15 9.73 -12.93 -7.16
N LEU A 16 8.72 -12.06 -7.21
CA LEU A 16 7.91 -11.78 -8.40
C LEU A 16 8.22 -10.39 -8.99
N PRO A 17 8.25 -10.23 -10.32
CA PRO A 17 8.40 -8.93 -10.94
C PRO A 17 7.16 -8.07 -10.75
N THR A 18 7.36 -6.76 -10.63
CA THR A 18 6.27 -5.77 -10.60
C THR A 18 6.27 -4.93 -11.87
N SER A 19 5.07 -4.62 -12.39
CA SER A 19 4.90 -3.75 -13.55
C SER A 19 4.07 -2.51 -13.19
N SER A 20 4.35 -1.40 -13.87
CA SER A 20 3.55 -0.19 -13.76
C SER A 20 2.35 -0.29 -14.70
N VAL A 21 1.17 0.09 -14.20
CA VAL A 21 -0.05 0.23 -15.01
C VAL A 21 -0.28 1.70 -15.30
N ALA A 22 -0.56 2.05 -16.55
CA ALA A 22 -0.88 3.42 -16.94
C ALA A 22 -2.25 3.84 -16.36
N PRO A 23 -2.46 5.11 -15.98
CA PRO A 23 -3.70 5.55 -15.35
C PRO A 23 -4.97 5.27 -16.17
N ASP A 24 -4.89 5.40 -17.49
CA ASP A 24 -5.98 5.12 -18.44
C ASP A 24 -6.29 3.62 -18.57
N ALA A 25 -5.30 2.75 -18.36
CA ALA A 25 -5.45 1.29 -18.36
C ALA A 25 -5.85 0.70 -16.99
N ALA A 26 -5.90 1.52 -15.92
CA ALA A 26 -6.12 1.03 -14.56
C ALA A 26 -7.50 0.37 -14.37
N ALA A 27 -8.54 0.91 -15.02
CA ALA A 27 -9.90 0.35 -14.96
C ALA A 27 -9.98 -1.03 -15.64
N ASP A 28 -9.34 -1.20 -16.80
CA ASP A 28 -9.31 -2.49 -17.50
C ASP A 28 -8.48 -3.53 -16.74
N HIS A 29 -7.38 -3.10 -16.10
CA HIS A 29 -6.49 -4.01 -15.38
C HIS A 29 -7.05 -4.44 -14.02
N PHE A 30 -7.60 -3.51 -13.23
CA PHE A 30 -8.06 -3.77 -11.86
C PHE A 30 -9.58 -3.86 -11.72
N GLY A 31 -10.35 -3.61 -12.79
CA GLY A 31 -11.81 -3.58 -12.75
C GLY A 31 -12.34 -2.41 -11.92
N TRP A 32 -13.41 -2.66 -11.16
CA TRP A 32 -14.13 -1.61 -10.41
C TRP A 32 -13.26 -0.85 -9.40
N ILE A 33 -12.18 -1.46 -8.89
CA ILE A 33 -11.26 -0.82 -7.94
C ILE A 33 -10.18 0.03 -8.65
N GLY A 34 -10.02 -0.11 -9.96
CA GLY A 34 -9.00 0.59 -10.75
C GLY A 34 -9.09 2.11 -10.64
N MET A 35 -10.32 2.64 -10.50
CA MET A 35 -10.55 4.08 -10.32
C MET A 35 -9.79 4.66 -9.11
N PHE A 36 -9.60 3.88 -8.04
CA PHE A 36 -8.91 4.36 -6.83
C PHE A 36 -7.41 4.53 -7.04
N PHE A 37 -6.79 3.73 -7.90
CA PHE A 37 -5.37 3.83 -8.23
C PHE A 37 -5.04 5.06 -9.10
N GLY A 38 -6.04 5.63 -9.78
CA GLY A 38 -5.93 6.88 -10.52
C GLY A 38 -6.10 8.14 -9.66
N LEU A 39 -6.47 8.01 -8.38
CA LEU A 39 -6.77 9.14 -7.50
C LEU A 39 -5.63 9.39 -6.49
N PRO A 40 -5.36 10.64 -6.10
CA PRO A 40 -4.41 10.96 -5.04
C PRO A 40 -5.00 10.62 -3.66
N MET A 41 -4.95 9.35 -3.27
CA MET A 41 -5.48 8.85 -2.00
C MET A 41 -4.44 8.93 -0.86
N ALA A 42 -4.12 10.15 -0.43
CA ALA A 42 -3.30 10.37 0.76
C ALA A 42 -4.19 10.62 2.00
N ALA A 43 -3.90 9.94 3.10
CA ALA A 43 -4.56 10.15 4.38
C ALA A 43 -3.55 10.54 5.47
N SER A 44 -4.02 11.23 6.51
CA SER A 44 -3.24 11.54 7.71
C SER A 44 -3.91 10.97 8.95
N SER A 45 -3.10 10.62 9.96
CA SER A 45 -3.60 10.14 11.26
C SER A 45 -3.81 11.28 12.28
N THR A 46 -3.60 12.55 11.89
CA THR A 46 -3.57 13.71 12.80
C THR A 46 -4.83 13.82 13.66
N ILE A 47 -6.02 13.69 13.05
CA ILE A 47 -7.30 13.80 13.78
C ILE A 47 -7.46 12.64 14.77
N THR A 48 -7.13 11.42 14.37
CA THR A 48 -7.21 10.23 15.23
C THR A 48 -6.30 10.37 16.43
N ARG A 49 -5.05 10.79 16.22
CA ARG A 49 -4.07 11.00 17.29
C ARG A 49 -4.53 12.09 18.27
N HIS A 50 -5.03 13.22 17.75
CA HIS A 50 -5.54 14.31 18.58
C HIS A 50 -6.76 13.90 19.41
N LYS A 51 -7.73 13.21 18.80
CA LYS A 51 -8.99 12.83 19.47
C LYS A 51 -8.82 11.71 20.50
N LEU A 52 -7.92 10.77 20.25
CA LEU A 52 -7.80 9.56 21.05
C LEU A 52 -6.56 9.55 21.96
N GLY A 53 -5.68 10.56 21.86
CA GLY A 53 -4.36 10.51 22.50
C GLY A 53 -3.48 9.35 22.00
N TRP A 54 -3.83 8.77 20.85
CA TRP A 54 -3.14 7.60 20.31
C TRP A 54 -1.81 7.99 19.68
N THR A 55 -0.78 7.22 19.97
CA THR A 55 0.52 7.29 19.30
C THR A 55 0.78 5.95 18.61
N PRO A 56 0.99 5.92 17.28
CA PRO A 56 1.36 4.69 16.58
C PRO A 56 2.71 4.18 17.11
N THR A 57 2.77 2.91 17.50
CA THR A 57 3.99 2.24 18.02
C THR A 57 4.42 1.04 17.19
N GLY A 58 3.61 0.64 16.21
CA GLY A 58 3.93 -0.46 15.30
C GLY A 58 4.89 -0.05 14.19
N PRO A 59 5.40 -1.03 13.43
CA PRO A 59 6.20 -0.78 12.25
C PRO A 59 5.42 0.02 11.21
N THR A 60 6.16 0.67 10.31
CA THR A 60 5.59 1.17 9.06
C THR A 60 5.08 0.01 8.21
N LEU A 61 4.17 0.28 7.27
CA LEU A 61 3.64 -0.77 6.38
C LEU A 61 4.76 -1.47 5.59
N LEU A 62 5.81 -0.76 5.17
CA LEU A 62 6.90 -1.38 4.41
C LEU A 62 7.75 -2.31 5.27
N GLU A 63 8.05 -1.93 6.52
CA GLU A 63 8.72 -2.80 7.49
C GLU A 63 7.86 -4.03 7.79
N ASP A 64 6.55 -3.84 7.95
CA ASP A 64 5.62 -4.93 8.23
C ASP A 64 5.47 -5.90 7.04
N ILE A 65 5.44 -5.42 5.79
CA ILE A 65 5.49 -6.29 4.61
C ILE A 65 6.81 -7.06 4.53
N ALA A 66 7.93 -6.42 4.88
CA ALA A 66 9.25 -7.02 4.80
C ALA A 66 9.42 -8.15 5.84
N ASP A 67 9.11 -7.87 7.11
CA ASP A 67 9.47 -8.73 8.23
C ASP A 67 8.25 -9.42 8.89
N GLY A 68 7.03 -9.06 8.48
CA GLY A 68 5.80 -9.60 9.02
C GLY A 68 5.42 -10.99 8.50
N PRO A 69 4.38 -11.62 9.08
CA PRO A 69 4.03 -13.01 8.82
C PRO A 69 3.23 -13.24 7.53
N TYR A 70 3.06 -12.21 6.68
CA TYR A 70 2.19 -12.22 5.50
C TYR A 70 2.46 -13.34 4.49
N PHE A 71 3.69 -13.83 4.45
CA PHE A 71 4.18 -14.80 3.46
C PHE A 71 4.70 -16.09 4.08
N ALA A 72 4.48 -16.31 5.38
CA ALA A 72 4.75 -17.59 6.03
C ALA A 72 3.60 -18.55 5.72
N VAL A 73 3.93 -19.74 5.18
CA VAL A 73 2.98 -20.84 4.90
C VAL A 73 3.19 -21.96 5.90
#